data_AF-A0AA51DRE7-F1
#
_entry.id   AF-A0AA51DRE7-F1
#
_cell.length_a   1.000
_cell.length_b   1.000
_cell.length_c   1.000
_cell.angle_alpha   90.00
_cell.angle_beta   90.00
_cell.angle_gamma   90.00
#
_symmetry.space_group_name_H-M   'P 1'
#
loop_
_entity.id
_entity.type
_entity.pdbx_description
1 polymer ?
#
loop_
_entity_poly.entity_id
_entity_poly.type
_entity_poly.pdbx_seq_one_letter_code
_entity_poly.pdbx_strand_id
1 'polypeptide(L)'
;MHDSLLYGYDDYNYYILGYNIERNYDTTVVEKDQFIYAFLNEININIINYYDVSQFIYLLKIKPNFNEVISIDQINSLTEDYLLSVNTAKKLGIDSGFHNNYIFGISAFENLANEIIIENYIDFRFIRLFHEHKSIMLLRLDFLAKHDFIEKDIYFRYSEIEKIAQQIYNLSLKYIVTKDKDLLNKLTKQIFKCLVNEKKILSDFLNS
;
A
#
# COMPACT_ATOMS: atom_id res chain seq x y z
N MET A 1 -2.94 14.20 -7.71
CA MET A 1 -4.40 14.35 -7.56
C MET A 1 -4.80 13.46 -6.39
N HIS A 2 -5.51 14.00 -5.39
CA HIS A 2 -5.94 13.24 -4.22
C HIS A 2 -7.44 13.00 -4.33
N ASP A 3 -7.87 11.76 -4.09
CA ASP A 3 -9.29 11.44 -4.02
C ASP A 3 -9.92 12.17 -2.83
N SER A 4 -11.08 12.77 -3.05
CA SER A 4 -11.86 13.49 -2.03
C SER A 4 -13.20 12.80 -1.83
N LEU A 5 -13.66 12.69 -0.59
CA LEU A 5 -14.92 12.06 -0.25
C LEU A 5 -16.02 13.12 -0.13
N LEU A 6 -16.96 13.14 -1.07
CA LEU A 6 -18.22 13.86 -0.91
C LEU A 6 -19.14 13.03 -0.01
N TYR A 7 -19.36 13.48 1.22
CA TYR A 7 -20.10 12.72 2.24
C TYR A 7 -21.45 13.32 2.60
N GLY A 8 -21.78 14.52 2.10
CA GLY A 8 -23.06 15.15 2.35
C GLY A 8 -23.32 16.34 1.43
N TYR A 9 -24.55 16.84 1.46
CA TYR A 9 -24.96 18.09 0.82
C TYR A 9 -26.16 18.70 1.54
N ASP A 10 -26.30 20.03 1.44
CA ASP A 10 -27.54 20.74 1.77
C ASP A 10 -28.09 21.41 0.50
N ASP A 11 -28.96 22.42 0.60
CA ASP A 11 -29.53 23.09 -0.57
C ASP A 11 -28.48 23.84 -1.41
N TYR A 12 -27.42 24.35 -0.80
CA TYR A 12 -26.45 25.25 -1.43
C TYR A 12 -25.02 24.68 -1.50
N ASN A 13 -24.69 23.70 -0.65
CA ASN A 13 -23.31 23.27 -0.43
C ASN A 13 -23.13 21.75 -0.57
N TYR A 14 -21.91 21.37 -0.95
CA TYR A 14 -21.35 20.04 -0.78
C TYR A 14 -20.38 20.01 0.40
N TYR A 15 -20.39 18.90 1.14
CA TYR A 15 -19.45 18.63 2.22
C TYR A 15 -18.43 17.60 1.74
N ILE A 16 -17.17 18.01 1.69
CA ILE A 16 -16.09 17.23 1.10
C ILE A 16 -15.02 17.01 2.16
N LEU A 17 -14.57 15.77 2.32
CA LEU A 17 -13.45 15.39 3.19
C LEU A 17 -12.24 15.09 2.31
N GLY A 18 -11.12 15.79 2.56
CA GLY A 18 -9.92 15.67 1.74
C GLY A 18 -8.72 16.43 2.32
N TYR A 19 -7.66 16.55 1.53
CA TYR A 19 -6.50 17.36 1.92
C TYR A 19 -6.70 18.81 1.52
N ASN A 20 -6.61 19.73 2.49
CA ASN A 20 -6.64 21.17 2.22
C ASN A 20 -5.29 21.66 1.66
N ILE A 21 -5.20 22.97 1.36
CA ILE A 21 -3.97 23.59 0.81
C ILE A 21 -2.74 23.46 1.71
N GLU A 22 -2.94 23.28 3.02
CA GLU A 22 -1.89 23.06 4.02
C GLU A 22 -1.54 21.58 4.18
N ARG A 23 -2.18 20.70 3.39
CA ARG A 23 -2.06 19.23 3.46
C ARG A 23 -2.58 18.64 4.77
N ASN A 24 -3.46 19.34 5.46
CA ASN A 24 -4.23 18.79 6.57
C ASN A 24 -5.44 18.04 6.02
N TYR A 25 -5.72 16.86 6.57
CA TYR A 25 -6.90 16.08 6.20
C TYR A 25 -8.11 16.62 6.98
N ASP A 26 -9.01 17.32 6.30
CA ASP A 26 -10.08 18.10 6.92
C ASP A 26 -11.33 18.18 6.03
N THR A 27 -12.44 18.60 6.64
CA THR A 27 -13.69 18.89 5.94
C THR A 27 -13.62 20.28 5.31
N THR A 28 -13.98 20.34 4.03
CA THR A 28 -14.20 21.58 3.27
C THR A 28 -15.67 21.65 2.85
N VAL A 29 -16.26 22.84 2.99
CA VAL A 29 -17.59 23.15 2.43
C VAL A 29 -17.38 23.87 1.11
N VAL A 30 -18.00 23.38 0.05
CA VAL A 30 -17.89 23.96 -1.29
C VAL A 30 -19.29 24.27 -1.81
N GLU A 31 -19.50 25.50 -2.29
CA GLU A 31 -20.75 25.87 -2.95
C GLU A 31 -21.00 24.97 -4.17
N LYS A 32 -22.23 24.49 -4.32
CA LYS A 32 -22.58 23.53 -5.39
C LYS A 32 -22.24 24.04 -6.78
N ASP A 33 -22.54 25.31 -7.06
CA ASP A 33 -22.31 25.90 -8.38
C ASP A 33 -20.81 25.98 -8.70
N GLN A 34 -19.99 26.30 -7.70
CA GLN A 34 -18.53 26.33 -7.84
C GLN A 34 -17.97 24.93 -8.05
N PHE A 35 -18.45 23.95 -7.29
CA PHE A 35 -18.05 22.55 -7.44
C PHE A 35 -18.41 22.01 -8.83
N ILE A 36 -19.65 22.22 -9.28
CA ILE A 36 -20.12 21.79 -10.60
C ILE A 36 -19.33 22.51 -11.70
N TYR A 37 -19.09 23.82 -11.57
CA TYR A 37 -18.30 24.57 -12.52
C TYR A 37 -16.87 24.02 -12.62
N ALA A 38 -16.18 23.81 -11.50
CA ALA A 38 -14.82 23.26 -11.49
C ALA A 38 -14.79 21.85 -12.10
N PHE A 39 -15.71 20.98 -11.67
CA PHE A 39 -15.80 19.60 -12.13
C PHE A 39 -16.03 19.49 -13.65
N LEU A 40 -16.89 20.35 -14.21
CA LEU A 40 -17.21 20.34 -15.64
C LEU A 40 -16.18 21.08 -16.50
N ASN A 41 -15.50 22.11 -15.96
CA ASN A 41 -14.60 22.98 -16.74
C ASN A 41 -13.10 22.71 -16.54
N GLU A 42 -12.69 21.86 -15.60
CA GLU A 42 -11.30 21.36 -15.54
C GLU A 42 -10.96 20.38 -16.68
N ILE A 43 -11.95 19.98 -17.50
CA ILE A 43 -11.74 19.24 -18.75
C ILE A 43 -11.16 20.19 -19.81
N ASN A 44 -9.84 20.38 -19.79
CA ASN A 44 -9.13 21.02 -20.89
C ASN A 44 -9.05 20.01 -22.06
N ILE A 45 -10.02 20.07 -22.98
CA ILE A 45 -10.25 19.16 -24.11
C ILE A 45 -9.03 19.02 -25.07
N ASN A 46 -7.98 19.83 -24.91
CA ASN A 46 -6.81 19.85 -25.78
C ASN A 46 -5.66 18.92 -25.37
N ILE A 47 -5.80 18.12 -24.30
CA ILE A 47 -4.82 17.08 -23.95
C ILE A 47 -5.50 15.71 -24.11
N ILE A 48 -5.74 15.33 -25.37
CA ILE A 48 -6.20 13.97 -25.70
C ILE A 48 -4.99 13.04 -25.63
N ASN A 49 -4.65 12.60 -24.42
CA ASN A 49 -4.19 11.24 -24.20
C ASN A 49 -5.33 10.54 -23.47
N TYR A 50 -5.95 9.58 -24.16
CA TYR A 50 -7.26 8.98 -23.92
C TYR A 50 -7.45 8.24 -22.57
N TYR A 51 -6.53 8.37 -21.62
CA TYR A 51 -6.52 7.64 -20.34
C TYR A 51 -6.11 8.45 -19.11
N ASP A 52 -5.85 9.75 -19.21
CA ASP A 52 -5.39 10.54 -18.08
C ASP A 52 -6.42 11.62 -17.71
N VAL A 53 -6.83 11.64 -16.44
CA VAL A 53 -7.78 12.57 -15.80
C VAL A 53 -9.23 12.62 -16.34
N SER A 54 -9.88 11.46 -16.44
CA SER A 54 -11.35 11.44 -16.29
C SER A 54 -11.71 11.63 -14.81
N GLN A 55 -12.26 12.78 -14.45
CA GLN A 55 -12.83 13.01 -13.11
C GLN A 55 -14.05 12.10 -12.95
N PHE A 56 -13.93 11.08 -12.10
CA PHE A 56 -15.03 10.17 -11.80
C PHE A 56 -15.58 10.47 -10.40
N ILE A 57 -16.90 10.60 -10.31
CA ILE A 57 -17.60 10.52 -9.03
C ILE A 57 -18.12 9.09 -8.90
N TYR A 58 -17.58 8.34 -7.94
CA TYR A 58 -18.06 7.00 -7.62
C TYR A 58 -19.09 7.08 -6.49
N LEU A 59 -20.30 6.60 -6.76
CA LEU A 59 -21.28 6.39 -5.69
C LEU A 59 -20.95 5.08 -4.96
N LEU A 60 -20.40 5.19 -3.76
CA LEU A 60 -20.17 4.04 -2.90
C LEU A 60 -21.48 3.69 -2.19
N LYS A 61 -21.95 2.45 -2.37
CA LYS A 61 -23.11 1.90 -1.68
C LYS A 61 -22.73 0.59 -1.02
N ILE A 62 -23.12 0.40 0.23
CA ILE A 62 -23.03 -0.91 0.89
C ILE A 62 -23.86 -1.89 0.07
N LYS A 63 -23.24 -2.97 -0.41
CA LYS A 63 -23.93 -4.04 -1.11
C LYS A 63 -24.57 -4.97 -0.07
N PRO A 64 -25.91 -4.91 0.15
CA PRO A 64 -26.54 -5.79 1.12
C PRO A 64 -26.40 -7.25 0.67
N ASN A 65 -26.16 -8.15 1.62
CA ASN A 65 -25.98 -9.59 1.36
C ASN A 65 -24.78 -9.94 0.48
N PHE A 66 -23.71 -9.14 0.54
CA PHE A 66 -22.45 -9.51 -0.10
C PHE A 66 -21.77 -10.63 0.70
N ASN A 67 -21.93 -11.86 0.22
CA ASN A 67 -21.22 -13.03 0.72
C ASN A 67 -20.03 -13.30 -0.20
N GLU A 68 -18.88 -12.70 0.10
CA GLU A 68 -17.64 -13.05 -0.60
C GLU A 68 -17.13 -14.39 -0.07
N VAL A 69 -16.87 -15.32 -0.99
CA VAL A 69 -16.23 -16.59 -0.65
C VAL A 69 -14.74 -16.36 -0.69
N ILE A 70 -14.07 -16.58 0.43
CA ILE A 70 -12.61 -16.54 0.49
C ILE A 70 -12.07 -17.67 -0.37
N SER A 71 -11.27 -17.33 -1.38
CA SER A 71 -10.60 -18.29 -2.25
C SER A 71 -9.15 -18.49 -1.80
N ILE A 72 -8.86 -19.63 -1.18
CA ILE A 72 -7.49 -19.98 -0.79
C ILE A 72 -6.56 -20.08 -1.99
N ASP A 73 -7.07 -20.56 -3.13
CA ASP A 73 -6.31 -20.63 -4.40
C ASP A 73 -5.88 -19.24 -4.87
N GLN A 74 -6.77 -18.24 -4.74
CA GLN A 74 -6.43 -16.86 -5.08
C GLN A 74 -5.40 -16.29 -4.11
N ILE A 75 -5.52 -16.57 -2.81
CA ILE A 75 -4.54 -16.13 -1.81
C ILE A 75 -3.17 -16.76 -2.10
N ASN A 76 -3.12 -18.05 -2.41
CA ASN A 76 -1.90 -18.75 -2.78
C ASN A 76 -1.28 -18.13 -4.03
N SER A 77 -2.07 -17.91 -5.08
CA SER A 77 -1.57 -17.31 -6.33
C SER A 77 -1.04 -15.88 -6.12
N LEU A 78 -1.71 -15.07 -5.31
CA LEU A 78 -1.27 -13.69 -5.02
C LEU A 78 -0.04 -13.67 -4.09
N THR A 79 0.08 -14.63 -3.18
CA THR A 79 1.26 -14.76 -2.32
C THR A 79 2.47 -15.24 -3.11
N GLU A 80 2.27 -16.16 -4.04
CA GLU A 80 3.29 -16.58 -4.99
C GLU A 80 3.74 -15.41 -5.87
N ASP A 81 2.81 -14.64 -6.44
CA ASP A 81 3.14 -13.45 -7.23
C ASP A 81 3.96 -12.43 -6.41
N TYR A 82 3.62 -12.22 -5.13
CA TYR A 82 4.41 -11.38 -4.23
C TYR A 82 5.84 -11.91 -4.03
N LEU A 83 6.01 -13.21 -3.79
CA LEU A 83 7.32 -13.83 -3.56
C LEU A 83 8.20 -13.85 -4.82
N LEU A 84 7.59 -14.05 -5.99
CA LEU A 84 8.24 -14.07 -7.29
C LEU A 84 8.37 -12.68 -7.91
N SER A 85 7.89 -11.64 -7.23
CA SER A 85 7.94 -10.25 -7.71
C SER A 85 7.27 -10.08 -9.08
N VAL A 86 6.14 -10.77 -9.29
CA VAL A 86 5.36 -10.74 -10.53
C VAL A 86 4.47 -9.50 -10.56
N ASN A 87 4.37 -8.86 -11.74
CA ASN A 87 3.35 -7.85 -11.99
C ASN A 87 1.97 -8.52 -12.11
N THR A 88 1.28 -8.67 -10.97
CA THR A 88 -0.07 -9.25 -10.91
C THR A 88 -1.07 -8.48 -11.77
N ALA A 89 -0.96 -7.15 -11.87
CA ALA A 89 -1.85 -6.36 -12.73
C ALA A 89 -1.72 -6.78 -14.20
N LYS A 90 -0.49 -7.02 -14.67
CA LYS A 90 -0.22 -7.52 -16.01
C LYS A 90 -0.73 -8.94 -16.21
N LYS A 91 -0.51 -9.82 -15.23
CA LYS A 91 -1.03 -11.21 -15.22
C LYS A 91 -2.56 -11.24 -15.32
N LEU A 92 -3.25 -10.30 -14.67
CA LEU A 92 -4.71 -10.18 -14.68
C LEU A 92 -5.26 -9.36 -15.86
N GLY A 93 -4.41 -8.82 -16.73
CA GLY A 93 -4.84 -8.01 -17.88
C GLY A 93 -5.41 -6.63 -17.51
N ILE A 94 -5.11 -6.12 -16.31
CA ILE A 94 -5.56 -4.81 -15.81
C ILE A 94 -4.42 -3.78 -15.75
N ASP A 95 -3.23 -4.13 -16.23
CA ASP A 95 -2.10 -3.21 -16.35
C ASP A 95 -2.34 -2.21 -17.50
N SER A 96 -2.29 -0.92 -17.18
CA SER A 96 -2.39 0.18 -18.15
C SER A 96 -1.15 0.31 -19.07
N GLY A 97 -0.10 -0.50 -18.86
CA GLY A 97 1.09 -0.55 -19.72
C GLY A 97 2.17 0.48 -19.38
N PHE A 98 1.95 1.31 -18.37
CA PHE A 98 2.91 2.33 -17.90
C PHE A 98 4.00 1.78 -16.97
N HIS A 99 3.94 0.50 -16.61
CA HIS A 99 4.72 -0.07 -15.50
C HIS A 99 5.85 -1.03 -15.93
N ASN A 100 6.33 -0.94 -17.16
CA ASN A 100 7.34 -1.88 -17.68
C ASN A 100 8.70 -1.83 -16.94
N ASN A 101 9.01 -0.75 -16.23
CA ASN A 101 10.24 -0.58 -15.45
C ASN A 101 10.01 -0.63 -13.93
N TYR A 102 8.84 -1.04 -13.47
CA TYR A 102 8.50 -1.04 -12.05
C TYR A 102 8.98 -2.34 -11.38
N ILE A 103 9.27 -2.24 -10.10
CA ILE A 103 9.67 -3.39 -9.27
C ILE A 103 8.47 -3.81 -8.43
N PHE A 104 8.17 -5.10 -8.44
CA PHE A 104 6.97 -5.66 -7.81
C PHE A 104 7.33 -6.57 -6.64
N GLY A 105 6.30 -6.92 -5.86
CA GLY A 105 6.37 -7.91 -4.80
C GLY A 105 7.49 -7.65 -3.80
N ILE A 106 8.14 -8.73 -3.36
CA ILE A 106 9.15 -8.68 -2.32
C ILE A 106 10.44 -7.98 -2.78
N SER A 107 10.75 -8.00 -4.08
CA SER A 107 11.94 -7.33 -4.63
C SER A 107 11.86 -5.81 -4.56
N ALA A 108 10.67 -5.22 -4.43
CA ALA A 108 10.54 -3.78 -4.18
C ALA A 108 11.22 -3.38 -2.86
N PHE A 109 11.14 -4.24 -1.84
CA PHE A 109 11.80 -4.00 -0.55
C PHE A 109 13.29 -4.35 -0.56
N GLU A 110 13.72 -5.29 -1.40
CA GLU A 110 15.15 -5.54 -1.65
C GLU A 110 15.79 -4.31 -2.31
N ASN A 111 15.09 -3.74 -3.29
CA ASN A 111 15.52 -2.51 -3.96
C ASN A 111 15.58 -1.33 -2.98
N LEU A 112 14.58 -1.15 -2.10
CA LEU A 112 14.63 -0.16 -1.03
C LEU A 112 15.92 -0.29 -0.18
N ALA A 113 16.28 -1.50 0.24
CA ALA A 113 17.50 -1.72 1.01
C ALA A 113 18.76 -1.34 0.21
N ASN A 114 18.80 -1.66 -1.08
CA ASN A 114 19.90 -1.31 -1.96
C ASN A 114 20.01 0.21 -2.19
N GLU A 115 18.88 0.90 -2.39
CA GLU A 115 18.86 2.35 -2.55
C GLU A 115 19.38 3.05 -1.30
N ILE A 116 19.05 2.57 -0.10
CA ILE A 116 19.60 3.13 1.14
C ILE A 116 21.13 3.02 1.19
N ILE A 117 21.68 1.91 0.70
CA ILE A 117 23.14 1.70 0.63
C ILE A 117 23.78 2.66 -0.39
N ILE A 118 23.19 2.76 -1.60
CA ILE A 118 23.72 3.54 -2.71
C ILE A 118 23.65 5.04 -2.42
N GLU A 119 22.48 5.51 -2.00
CA GLU A 119 22.21 6.93 -1.77
C GLU A 119 22.70 7.41 -0.40
N ASN A 120 23.04 6.49 0.51
CA ASN A 120 23.43 6.79 1.89
C ASN A 120 22.41 7.69 2.60
N TYR A 121 21.14 7.47 2.27
CA TYR A 121 19.99 8.26 2.65
C TYR A 121 18.77 7.34 2.75
N ILE A 122 17.75 7.75 3.50
CA ILE A 122 16.51 7.01 3.64
C ILE A 122 15.31 7.94 3.46
N ASP A 123 14.46 7.61 2.50
CA ASP A 123 13.13 8.18 2.47
C ASP A 123 12.25 7.44 3.48
N PHE A 124 11.88 8.15 4.54
CA PHE A 124 11.08 7.61 5.62
C PHE A 124 9.75 7.01 5.14
N ARG A 125 9.17 7.54 4.06
CA ARG A 125 7.89 7.08 3.52
C ARG A 125 7.95 5.62 3.11
N PHE A 126 9.06 5.17 2.52
CA PHE A 126 9.23 3.78 2.11
C PHE A 126 9.44 2.84 3.30
N ILE A 127 10.07 3.30 4.38
CA ILE A 127 10.19 2.51 5.60
C ILE A 127 8.85 2.39 6.33
N ARG A 128 8.06 3.46 6.34
CA ARG A 128 6.70 3.41 6.84
C ARG A 128 5.86 2.40 6.04
N LEU A 129 5.93 2.45 4.71
CA LEU A 129 5.24 1.50 3.85
C LEU A 129 5.70 0.06 4.10
N PHE A 130 7.00 -0.18 4.27
CA PHE A 130 7.55 -1.48 4.64
C PHE A 130 6.93 -2.00 5.94
N HIS A 131 6.89 -1.17 6.98
CA HIS A 131 6.30 -1.51 8.27
C HIS A 131 4.80 -1.83 8.16
N GLU A 132 4.02 -0.92 7.58
CA GLU A 132 2.57 -1.07 7.41
C GLU A 132 2.23 -2.34 6.61
N HIS A 133 3.01 -2.66 5.57
CA HIS A 133 2.85 -3.89 4.81
C HIS A 133 3.00 -5.13 5.69
N LYS A 134 4.00 -5.20 6.57
CA LYS A 134 4.21 -6.36 7.46
C LYS A 134 3.09 -6.46 8.50
N SER A 135 2.65 -5.35 9.07
CA SER A 135 1.53 -5.34 10.02
C SER A 135 0.23 -5.80 9.36
N ILE A 136 -0.07 -5.35 8.14
CA ILE A 136 -1.24 -5.80 7.37
C ILE A 136 -1.14 -7.30 7.03
N MET A 137 0.03 -7.78 6.63
CA MET A 137 0.22 -9.20 6.34
C MET A 137 0.00 -10.06 7.59
N LEU A 138 0.47 -9.61 8.76
CA LEU A 138 0.22 -10.31 10.02
C LEU A 138 -1.29 -10.40 10.34
N LEU A 139 -2.04 -9.31 10.14
CA LEU A 139 -3.49 -9.30 10.33
C LEU A 139 -4.20 -10.27 9.37
N ARG A 140 -3.74 -10.36 8.12
CA ARG A 140 -4.26 -11.33 7.15
C ARG A 140 -3.98 -12.76 7.58
N LEU A 141 -2.77 -13.07 8.03
CA LEU A 141 -2.40 -14.40 8.51
C LEU A 141 -3.14 -14.78 9.81
N ASP A 142 -3.34 -13.84 10.73
CA ASP A 142 -4.16 -14.04 11.93
C ASP A 142 -5.60 -14.42 11.55
N PHE A 143 -6.19 -13.68 10.60
CA PHE A 143 -7.51 -13.98 10.09
C PHE A 143 -7.58 -15.40 9.50
N LEU A 144 -6.61 -15.78 8.67
CA LEU A 144 -6.57 -17.11 8.05
C LEU A 144 -6.39 -18.22 9.10
N ALA A 145 -5.52 -18.01 10.09
CA ALA A 145 -5.26 -18.98 11.15
C ALA A 145 -6.46 -19.15 12.10
N LYS A 146 -7.25 -18.10 12.32
CA LYS A 146 -8.48 -18.16 13.13
C LYS A 146 -9.63 -18.91 12.47
N HIS A 147 -9.60 -19.00 11.14
CA HIS A 147 -10.60 -19.72 10.34
C HIS A 147 -10.06 -21.04 9.79
N ASP A 148 -8.95 -21.54 10.37
CA ASP A 148 -8.32 -22.82 10.03
C ASP A 148 -7.94 -22.96 8.54
N PHE A 149 -7.71 -21.85 7.84
CA PHE A 149 -7.18 -21.85 6.46
C PHE A 149 -5.67 -22.11 6.40
N ILE A 150 -4.95 -21.86 7.50
CA ILE A 150 -3.51 -22.08 7.62
C ILE A 150 -3.16 -22.59 9.02
N GLU A 151 -1.99 -23.20 9.16
CA GLU A 151 -1.45 -23.55 10.47
C GLU A 151 -1.15 -22.30 11.32
N LYS A 152 -1.50 -22.36 12.61
CA LYS A 152 -1.25 -21.25 13.55
C LYS A 152 0.23 -20.91 13.70
N ASP A 153 1.13 -21.86 13.46
CA ASP A 153 2.58 -21.65 13.50
C ASP A 153 3.04 -20.60 12.46
N ILE A 154 2.44 -20.57 11.26
CA ILE A 154 2.74 -19.56 10.24
C ILE A 154 2.48 -18.15 10.77
N TYR A 155 1.33 -17.93 11.42
CA TYR A 155 1.01 -16.67 12.07
C TYR A 155 2.03 -16.30 13.16
N PHE A 156 2.36 -17.22 14.07
CA PHE A 156 3.31 -16.94 15.15
C PHE A 156 4.70 -16.60 14.62
N ARG A 157 5.19 -17.35 13.62
CA ARG A 157 6.47 -17.07 12.97
C ARG A 157 6.46 -15.72 12.25
N TYR A 158 5.36 -15.37 11.58
CA TYR A 158 5.22 -14.07 10.92
C TYR A 158 5.11 -12.92 11.93
N SER A 159 4.60 -13.14 13.14
CA SER A 159 4.59 -12.10 14.19
C SER A 159 6.00 -11.60 14.53
N GLU A 160 7.02 -12.44 14.37
CA GLU A 160 8.43 -12.02 14.53
C GLU A 160 8.92 -11.15 13.36
N ILE A 161 8.37 -11.33 12.15
CA ILE A 161 8.63 -10.45 11.00
C ILE A 161 8.12 -9.04 11.29
N GLU A 162 6.90 -8.94 11.81
CA GLU A 162 6.28 -7.66 12.17
C GLU A 162 7.10 -6.95 13.26
N LYS A 163 7.53 -7.66 14.31
CA LYS A 163 8.42 -7.11 15.35
C LYS A 163 9.73 -6.57 14.78
N ILE A 164 10.35 -7.28 13.82
CA ILE A 164 11.55 -6.80 13.13
C ILE A 164 11.24 -5.54 12.32
N ALA A 165 10.09 -5.49 11.62
CA ALA A 165 9.68 -4.32 10.87
C ALA A 165 9.45 -3.09 11.77
N GLN A 166 8.86 -3.29 12.96
CA GLN A 166 8.69 -2.24 13.95
C GLN A 166 10.05 -1.74 14.48
N GLN A 167 11.04 -2.61 14.65
CA GLN A 167 12.40 -2.23 15.00
C GLN A 167 13.08 -1.41 13.89
N ILE A 168 12.93 -1.82 12.63
CA ILE A 168 13.41 -1.08 11.46
C ILE A 168 12.79 0.32 11.41
N TYR A 169 11.49 0.44 11.64
CA TYR A 169 10.79 1.71 11.70
C TYR A 169 11.33 2.63 12.81
N ASN A 170 11.54 2.09 14.02
CA ASN A 170 12.08 2.88 15.13
C ASN A 170 13.54 3.30 14.89
N LEU A 171 14.34 2.44 14.25
CA LEU A 171 15.70 2.77 13.86
C LEU A 171 15.75 3.87 12.79
N SER A 172 14.81 3.87 11.84
CA SER A 172 14.74 4.91 10.81
C SER A 172 14.34 6.27 11.41
N LEU A 173 13.40 6.29 12.35
CA LEU A 173 13.08 7.48 13.14
C LEU A 173 14.30 8.01 13.88
N LYS A 174 15.05 7.11 14.54
CA LYS A 174 16.30 7.48 15.21
C LYS A 174 17.28 8.11 14.22
N TYR A 175 17.50 7.50 13.06
CA TYR A 175 18.35 8.07 12.00
C TYR A 175 17.88 9.45 11.56
N ILE A 176 16.57 9.66 11.37
CA ILE A 176 16.04 10.95 10.93
C ILE A 176 16.39 12.06 11.91
N VAL A 177 16.37 11.76 13.21
CA VAL A 177 16.70 12.71 14.29
C VAL A 177 18.21 12.89 14.46
N THR A 178 18.98 11.80 14.52
CA THR A 178 20.41 11.86 14.86
C THR A 178 21.33 12.06 13.66
N LYS A 179 20.86 11.72 12.45
CA LYS A 179 21.64 11.63 11.21
C LYS A 179 22.87 10.71 11.30
N ASP A 180 22.86 9.76 12.24
CA ASP A 180 23.93 8.80 12.45
C ASP A 180 23.95 7.74 11.33
N LYS A 181 24.93 7.84 10.43
CA LYS A 181 25.07 6.98 9.25
C LYS A 181 25.32 5.50 9.59
N ASP A 182 25.83 5.18 10.77
CA ASP A 182 26.01 3.78 11.18
C ASP A 182 24.65 3.07 11.35
N LEU A 183 23.58 3.84 11.60
CA LEU A 183 22.22 3.30 11.63
C LEU A 183 21.74 2.82 10.27
N LEU A 184 22.20 3.41 9.16
CA LEU A 184 21.81 2.98 7.80
C LEU A 184 22.32 1.57 7.51
N ASN A 185 23.57 1.27 7.87
CA ASN A 185 24.12 -0.08 7.76
C ASN A 185 23.38 -1.11 8.62
N LYS A 186 22.90 -0.70 9.79
CA LYS A 186 22.09 -1.56 10.66
C LYS A 186 20.70 -1.79 10.07
N LEU A 187 20.08 -0.74 9.54
CA LEU A 187 18.76 -0.78 8.90
C LEU A 187 18.75 -1.73 7.72
N THR A 188 19.69 -1.59 6.79
CA THR A 188 19.74 -2.41 5.56
C THR A 188 19.95 -3.90 5.88
N LYS A 189 20.85 -4.21 6.83
CA LYS A 189 21.03 -5.59 7.34
C LYS A 189 19.75 -6.16 7.95
N GLN A 190 19.00 -5.36 8.72
CA GLN A 190 17.73 -5.80 9.29
C GLN A 190 16.66 -6.01 8.22
N ILE A 191 16.57 -5.13 7.22
CA ILE A 191 15.63 -5.30 6.10
C ILE A 191 15.92 -6.61 5.37
N PHE A 192 17.17 -6.87 4.96
CA PHE A 192 17.51 -8.14 4.29
C PHE A 192 17.20 -9.37 5.14
N LYS A 193 17.54 -9.33 6.44
CA LYS A 193 17.21 -10.43 7.35
C LYS A 193 15.69 -10.65 7.44
N CYS A 194 14.93 -9.56 7.53
CA CYS A 194 13.47 -9.60 7.55
C CYS A 194 12.92 -10.26 6.29
N LEU A 195 13.41 -9.86 5.11
CA LEU A 195 12.97 -10.39 3.81
C LEU A 195 13.31 -11.87 3.64
N VAL A 196 14.51 -12.31 4.04
CA VAL A 196 14.90 -13.72 3.99
C VAL A 196 13.99 -14.59 4.86
N ASN A 197 13.70 -14.13 6.09
CA ASN A 197 12.83 -14.86 6.99
C ASN A 197 11.37 -14.88 6.49
N GLU A 198 10.90 -13.74 5.95
CA GLU A 198 9.56 -13.64 5.36
C GLU A 198 9.40 -14.60 4.18
N LYS A 199 10.37 -14.62 3.24
CA LYS A 199 10.37 -15.58 2.11
C LYS A 199 10.20 -17.00 2.62
N LYS A 200 11.00 -17.41 3.61
CA LYS A 200 10.92 -18.76 4.17
C LYS A 200 9.53 -19.06 4.74
N ILE A 201 8.96 -18.16 5.54
CA ILE A 201 7.65 -18.37 6.17
C ILE A 201 6.54 -18.46 5.13
N LEU A 202 6.53 -17.56 4.16
CA LEU A 202 5.49 -17.55 3.12
C LEU A 202 5.65 -18.70 2.13
N SER A 203 6.88 -19.16 1.87
CA SER A 203 7.10 -20.40 1.11
C SER A 203 6.58 -21.62 1.86
N ASP A 204 6.74 -21.70 3.18
CA ASP A 204 6.15 -22.79 3.97
C ASP A 204 4.62 -22.75 3.92
N PHE A 205 4.02 -21.55 3.99
CA PHE A 205 2.58 -21.34 3.81
C PHE A 205 2.07 -21.84 2.44
N LEU A 206 2.80 -21.62 1.36
CA LEU A 206 2.40 -22.10 0.03
C LEU A 206 2.50 -23.63 -0.12
N ASN A 207 3.22 -24.30 0.78
CA ASN A 207 3.43 -25.76 0.76
C ASN A 207 2.64 -26.50 1.86
N SER A 208 1.85 -25.79 2.67
CA SER A 208 1.02 -26.35 3.74
C SER A 208 -0.34 -26.84 3.26
#